data_AF-A0A4Q6E6L1-F1
#
_entry.id   AF-A0A4Q6E6L1-F1
#
_cell.length_a   1.000
_cell.length_b   1.000
_cell.length_c   1.000
_cell.angle_alpha   90.00
_cell.angle_beta   90.00
_cell.angle_gamma   90.00
#
_symmetry.space_group_name_H-M   'P 1'
#
loop_
_entity.id
_entity.type
_entity.pdbx_description
1 polymer ?
#
loop_
_entity_poly.entity_id
_entity_poly.type
_entity_poly.pdbx_seq_one_letter_code
_entity_poly.pdbx_strand_id
1 'polypeptide(L)'
;MEKPVRLSFIAAISGVALLVFLIGLAIFPILPRSNWRNQSVRETGYTETVSFRNATLGWAGGNPRPVMWVFRPENISWPRAVPGGLLRAKILEIFDGLDWRAAVKQPEPAPAAEFRAKEKLFTLQIFREPLSTEVLPTPYGAAVVQVGSVPRRRYASGEFIYPAQEKKSVEYEVAVGEGYGLPEADEPRAVHFRRPDPKRFPRLIALSKELARGAVSDQDKVDRVNQYLKGLNATEGNVGSALGGGPHPVETFLFDTKAGHCELFSTAAALLLREMGIATRIAAGFRVLLPDEAKVLTIRTAHAHAWAEAYTPRRGWFPLDPTPRLTAGVVWPEFLSATYDRISAYWHRYILGFEPDWPSAKEAAKAALPRLAQAFGVFLLILVALNARPAWRKLTRRPAPREVLSQLQPKTPPGPLLARYEELRFGAREPSLAEVRSFARELKESLAKAP
;
A
#
# COMPACT_ATOMS: atom_id res chain seq x y z
N MET A 1 17.82 -6.77 61.64
CA MET A 1 17.02 -5.54 61.73
C MET A 1 16.94 -4.93 60.35
N GLU A 2 15.81 -5.07 59.69
CA GLU A 2 15.59 -4.53 58.34
C GLU A 2 15.11 -3.07 58.42
N LYS A 3 15.72 -2.19 57.62
CA LYS A 3 15.36 -0.77 57.56
C LYS A 3 14.09 -0.59 56.70
N PRO A 4 13.10 0.19 57.14
CA PRO A 4 11.88 0.41 56.37
C PRO A 4 12.16 1.22 55.10
N VAL A 5 11.54 0.77 54.01
CA VAL A 5 11.72 1.32 52.64
C VAL A 5 11.20 2.76 52.57
N ARG A 6 11.93 3.64 51.86
CA ARG A 6 11.55 5.06 51.70
C ARG A 6 10.40 5.23 50.70
N LEU A 7 9.40 6.03 51.07
CA LEU A 7 8.20 6.36 50.26
C LEU A 7 8.54 6.88 48.84
N SER A 8 9.71 7.52 48.66
CA SER A 8 10.21 8.04 47.38
C SER A 8 10.84 6.99 46.44
N PHE A 9 11.26 5.82 46.94
CA PHE A 9 11.75 4.70 46.12
C PHE A 9 10.59 3.90 45.49
N ILE A 10 9.48 3.77 46.21
CA ILE A 10 8.24 3.12 45.75
C ILE A 10 7.50 3.98 44.72
N ALA A 11 7.52 5.31 44.90
CA ALA A 11 7.00 6.28 43.92
C ALA A 11 7.76 6.25 42.58
N ALA A 12 9.06 5.95 42.57
CA ALA A 12 9.88 5.92 41.36
C ALA A 12 9.63 4.69 40.47
N ILE A 13 9.52 3.48 41.04
CA ILE A 13 9.47 2.26 40.19
C ILE A 13 8.04 1.93 39.75
N SER A 14 7.04 2.36 40.51
CA SER A 14 5.65 2.39 40.05
C SER A 14 5.45 3.32 38.84
N GLY A 15 6.35 4.30 38.63
CA GLY A 15 6.42 5.13 37.42
C GLY A 15 7.07 4.46 36.20
N VAL A 16 7.96 3.49 36.37
CA VAL A 16 8.54 2.70 35.25
C VAL A 16 7.56 1.63 34.75
N ALA A 17 6.77 1.04 35.66
CA ALA A 17 5.64 0.16 35.31
C ALA A 17 4.46 0.92 34.65
N LEU A 18 4.31 2.23 34.88
CA LEU A 18 3.38 3.10 34.16
C LEU A 18 3.79 3.27 32.67
N LEU A 19 5.09 3.18 32.36
CA LEU A 19 5.61 3.22 30.98
C LEU A 19 5.56 1.84 30.28
N VAL A 20 5.60 0.73 31.05
CA VAL A 20 5.23 -0.64 30.61
C VAL A 20 3.88 -0.65 29.88
N PHE A 21 2.89 0.07 30.39
CA PHE A 21 1.51 -0.08 29.92
C PHE A 21 1.18 0.81 28.71
N LEU A 22 1.77 2.01 28.64
CA LEU A 22 1.54 2.96 27.55
C LEU A 22 2.19 2.52 26.22
N ILE A 23 3.31 1.82 26.27
CA ILE A 23 3.91 1.14 25.11
C ILE A 23 3.05 -0.06 24.69
N GLY A 24 2.50 -0.83 25.64
CA GLY A 24 1.53 -1.90 25.39
C GLY A 24 0.31 -1.48 24.55
N LEU A 25 -0.16 -0.25 24.70
CA LEU A 25 -1.36 0.24 24.01
C LEU A 25 -1.08 0.98 22.70
N ALA A 26 0.18 1.24 22.34
CA ALA A 26 0.61 1.78 21.03
C ALA A 26 1.19 0.69 20.10
N ILE A 27 1.42 -0.50 20.68
CA ILE A 27 1.56 -1.82 20.05
C ILE A 27 0.21 -2.38 19.57
N PHE A 28 -0.89 -1.67 19.90
CA PHE A 28 -2.18 -1.67 19.21
C PHE A 28 -2.17 -2.05 17.71
N PRO A 29 -1.36 -1.54 16.74
CA PRO A 29 -1.20 -1.74 15.26
C PRO A 29 -1.81 -2.89 14.45
N ILE A 30 -2.45 -3.82 15.12
CA ILE A 30 -3.86 -4.06 14.84
C ILE A 30 -4.56 -2.67 15.21
N LEU A 31 -5.82 -2.35 15.11
CA LEU A 31 -6.88 -3.22 15.43
C LEU A 31 -8.06 -2.88 14.54
N PRO A 32 -8.23 -3.60 13.44
CA PRO A 32 -9.48 -4.33 13.33
C PRO A 32 -9.48 -5.37 14.47
N ARG A 33 -10.15 -5.06 15.58
CA ARG A 33 -10.39 -6.00 16.68
C ARG A 33 -11.83 -6.49 16.63
N SER A 34 -11.97 -7.82 16.75
CA SER A 34 -13.16 -8.54 17.21
C SER A 34 -14.40 -8.51 16.29
N ASN A 35 -14.86 -9.73 15.99
CA ASN A 35 -16.05 -10.13 15.25
C ASN A 35 -17.40 -9.63 15.82
N TRP A 36 -17.55 -8.34 16.15
CA TRP A 36 -18.84 -7.77 16.57
C TRP A 36 -19.55 -6.99 15.48
N ARG A 37 -18.93 -6.79 14.31
CA ARG A 37 -19.56 -6.04 13.23
C ARG A 37 -20.36 -6.97 12.31
N ASN A 38 -21.59 -7.23 12.73
CA ASN A 38 -22.69 -7.64 11.86
C ASN A 38 -23.13 -6.49 10.90
N GLN A 39 -22.30 -5.46 10.71
CA GLN A 39 -22.41 -4.52 9.60
C GLN A 39 -21.29 -4.84 8.63
N SER A 40 -21.67 -5.50 7.54
CA SER A 40 -20.95 -5.53 6.28
C SER A 40 -20.67 -4.10 5.84
N VAL A 41 -19.52 -3.54 6.22
CA VAL A 41 -18.91 -2.52 5.36
C VAL A 41 -18.62 -3.28 4.07
N ARG A 42 -19.36 -2.97 3.00
CA ARG A 42 -19.03 -3.42 1.65
C ARG A 42 -17.66 -2.83 1.34
N GLU A 43 -16.60 -3.53 1.73
CA GLU A 43 -15.24 -3.16 1.37
C GLU A 43 -15.12 -3.44 -0.13
N THR A 44 -15.32 -2.39 -0.92
CA THR A 44 -15.28 -2.40 -2.38
C THR A 44 -13.83 -2.57 -2.82
N GLY A 45 -13.34 -3.81 -2.80
CA GLY A 45 -11.94 -4.13 -3.10
C GLY A 45 -11.54 -3.86 -4.55
N TYR A 46 -12.49 -3.90 -5.48
CA TYR A 46 -12.41 -3.49 -6.88
C TYR A 46 -13.84 -3.66 -7.40
N THR A 47 -14.48 -2.59 -7.88
CA THR A 47 -15.94 -2.55 -8.05
C THR A 47 -16.45 -3.54 -9.12
N GLU A 48 -17.72 -3.95 -9.02
CA GLU A 48 -18.39 -4.73 -10.09
C GLU A 48 -18.62 -3.92 -11.38
N THR A 49 -18.41 -2.61 -11.28
CA THR A 49 -18.68 -1.63 -12.32
C THR A 49 -17.62 -0.54 -12.32
N VAL A 50 -17.14 -0.14 -13.49
CA VAL A 50 -16.45 1.15 -13.65
C VAL A 50 -17.50 2.13 -14.19
N SER A 51 -17.91 3.12 -13.40
CA SER A 51 -18.99 4.07 -13.78
C SER A 51 -18.50 5.50 -13.79
N PHE A 52 -18.82 6.22 -14.87
CA PHE A 52 -18.63 7.66 -14.96
C PHE A 52 -19.88 8.46 -14.55
N ARG A 53 -21.04 7.80 -14.32
CA ARG A 53 -22.29 8.47 -13.90
C ARG A 53 -22.31 8.84 -12.43
N ASN A 54 -21.90 7.91 -11.57
CA ASN A 54 -22.10 8.02 -10.13
C ASN A 54 -20.80 8.14 -9.34
N ALA A 55 -19.73 8.64 -9.96
CA ALA A 55 -18.39 8.77 -9.36
C ALA A 55 -18.04 7.55 -8.48
N THR A 56 -18.36 6.33 -8.95
CA THR A 56 -18.43 5.14 -8.08
C THR A 56 -17.05 4.66 -7.63
N LEU A 57 -16.00 5.34 -8.08
CA LEU A 57 -14.62 4.99 -7.80
C LEU A 57 -14.06 6.08 -6.90
N GLY A 58 -14.29 5.88 -5.60
CA GLY A 58 -13.62 6.60 -4.51
C GLY A 58 -12.15 6.20 -4.37
N TRP A 59 -11.41 6.15 -5.48
CA TRP A 59 -10.08 5.57 -5.54
C TRP A 59 -8.96 6.46 -5.01
N ALA A 60 -9.27 7.73 -4.72
CA ALA A 60 -8.28 8.75 -4.38
C ALA A 60 -8.31 9.23 -2.92
N GLY A 61 -9.07 8.60 -2.01
CA GLY A 61 -9.31 9.19 -0.69
C GLY A 61 -9.25 8.26 0.53
N GLY A 62 -8.98 6.97 0.35
CA GLY A 62 -8.96 6.00 1.46
C GLY A 62 -7.62 5.89 2.17
N ASN A 63 -7.64 5.58 3.47
CA ASN A 63 -6.43 5.20 4.22
C ASN A 63 -5.78 3.96 3.55
N PRO A 64 -4.49 4.00 3.15
CA PRO A 64 -3.81 2.93 2.43
C PRO A 64 -3.52 1.72 3.33
N ARG A 65 -4.57 0.97 3.67
CA ARG A 65 -4.50 -0.26 4.46
C ARG A 65 -4.00 -1.43 3.59
N PRO A 66 -3.10 -2.28 4.09
CA PRO A 66 -2.79 -3.57 3.47
C PRO A 66 -4.05 -4.44 3.38
N VAL A 67 -4.28 -5.06 2.22
CA VAL A 67 -5.40 -5.99 1.98
C VAL A 67 -4.94 -7.33 1.43
N MET A 68 -3.70 -7.40 0.95
CA MET A 68 -3.14 -8.62 0.37
C MET A 68 -1.62 -8.63 0.47
N TRP A 69 -1.05 -9.83 0.60
CA TRP A 69 0.39 -10.07 0.63
C TRP A 69 0.72 -11.21 -0.31
N VAL A 70 1.70 -10.96 -1.19
CA VAL A 70 2.21 -11.96 -2.14
C VAL A 70 3.60 -12.36 -1.68
N PHE A 71 3.79 -13.66 -1.47
CA PHE A 71 5.06 -14.25 -1.08
C PHE A 71 5.67 -14.92 -2.30
N ARG A 72 6.87 -14.49 -2.65
CA ARG A 72 7.62 -14.95 -3.82
C ARG A 72 8.73 -15.93 -3.39
N PRO A 73 8.95 -17.03 -4.12
CA PRO A 73 10.13 -17.88 -3.95
C PRO A 73 11.44 -17.09 -4.12
N GLU A 74 12.49 -17.43 -3.36
CA GLU A 74 13.76 -16.69 -3.38
C GLU A 74 14.48 -16.73 -4.74
N ASN A 75 14.20 -17.73 -5.58
CA ASN A 75 14.86 -17.98 -6.85
C ASN A 75 14.19 -17.30 -8.08
N ILE A 76 13.10 -16.56 -7.90
CA ILE A 76 12.34 -15.93 -8.99
C ILE A 76 12.34 -14.43 -8.78
N SER A 77 12.56 -13.59 -9.80
CA SER A 77 12.49 -12.11 -9.72
C SER A 77 11.05 -11.58 -9.65
N TRP A 78 10.81 -10.40 -9.08
CA TRP A 78 9.46 -9.81 -9.05
C TRP A 78 8.83 -9.55 -10.42
N PRO A 79 9.55 -8.99 -11.42
CA PRO A 79 8.99 -8.81 -12.76
C PRO A 79 8.58 -10.12 -13.42
N ARG A 80 9.17 -11.24 -12.99
CA ARG A 80 8.79 -12.58 -13.43
C ARG A 80 7.61 -13.14 -12.63
N ALA A 81 7.57 -12.89 -11.32
CA ALA A 81 6.48 -13.34 -10.43
C ALA A 81 5.15 -12.60 -10.66
N VAL A 82 5.21 -11.28 -10.81
CA VAL A 82 4.04 -10.42 -11.00
C VAL A 82 4.33 -9.52 -12.21
N PRO A 83 4.17 -10.05 -13.44
CA PRO A 83 4.51 -9.30 -14.64
C PRO A 83 3.81 -7.95 -14.71
N GLY A 84 4.60 -6.89 -14.93
CA GLY A 84 4.11 -5.51 -14.98
C GLY A 84 3.68 -4.91 -13.63
N GLY A 85 3.72 -5.69 -12.55
CA GLY A 85 3.18 -5.32 -11.25
C GLY A 85 1.66 -5.44 -11.18
N LEU A 86 1.03 -6.18 -12.10
CA LEU A 86 -0.42 -6.28 -12.21
C LEU A 86 -0.94 -7.59 -11.59
N LEU A 87 -1.87 -7.46 -10.65
CA LEU A 87 -2.70 -8.55 -10.17
C LEU A 87 -4.12 -8.35 -10.66
N ARG A 88 -4.50 -9.17 -11.64
CA ARG A 88 -5.82 -9.19 -12.26
C ARG A 88 -6.83 -9.79 -11.31
N ALA A 89 -7.96 -9.11 -11.15
CA ALA A 89 -9.09 -9.64 -10.41
C ALA A 89 -10.31 -9.78 -11.31
N LYS A 90 -11.13 -8.73 -11.49
CA LYS A 90 -12.40 -8.80 -12.22
C LYS A 90 -12.27 -8.36 -13.67
N ILE A 91 -13.03 -9.00 -14.57
CA ILE A 91 -13.12 -8.59 -15.98
C ILE A 91 -14.49 -7.96 -16.28
N LEU A 92 -14.46 -6.75 -16.84
CA LEU A 92 -15.62 -6.00 -17.31
C LEU A 92 -15.62 -5.93 -18.84
N GLU A 93 -16.74 -6.31 -19.45
CA GLU A 93 -16.81 -6.57 -20.91
C GLU A 93 -17.83 -5.69 -21.62
N ILE A 94 -18.91 -5.34 -20.90
CA ILE A 94 -20.04 -4.60 -21.44
C ILE A 94 -19.87 -3.14 -21.11
N PHE A 95 -19.79 -2.30 -22.14
CA PHE A 95 -19.79 -0.85 -22.02
C PHE A 95 -21.12 -0.28 -22.56
N ASP A 96 -21.79 0.55 -21.77
CA ASP A 96 -23.07 1.20 -22.15
C ASP A 96 -22.91 2.66 -22.63
N GLY A 97 -21.65 3.05 -22.86
CA GLY A 97 -21.25 4.41 -23.22
C GLY A 97 -20.91 5.29 -22.02
N LEU A 98 -21.17 4.86 -20.78
CA LEU A 98 -20.72 5.53 -19.56
C LEU A 98 -20.21 4.54 -18.50
N ASP A 99 -20.72 3.32 -18.47
CA ASP A 99 -20.34 2.34 -17.46
C ASP A 99 -19.83 1.06 -18.11
N TRP A 100 -18.76 0.49 -17.54
CA TRP A 100 -18.36 -0.89 -17.76
C TRP A 100 -18.94 -1.79 -16.70
N ARG A 101 -19.41 -2.97 -17.12
CA ARG A 101 -19.96 -4.00 -16.23
C ARG A 101 -19.46 -5.37 -16.63
N ALA A 102 -19.36 -6.26 -15.64
CA ALA A 102 -19.16 -7.68 -15.90
C ALA A 102 -20.37 -8.23 -16.66
N ALA A 103 -20.13 -9.09 -17.66
CA ALA A 103 -21.20 -9.92 -18.19
C ALA A 103 -21.67 -10.92 -17.12
N VAL A 104 -22.89 -11.43 -17.24
CA VAL A 104 -23.33 -12.59 -16.46
C VAL A 104 -22.51 -13.79 -16.91
N LYS A 105 -21.78 -14.41 -15.98
CA LYS A 105 -20.88 -15.53 -16.25
C LYS A 105 -21.27 -16.72 -15.38
N GLN A 106 -21.26 -17.90 -15.97
CA GLN A 106 -21.43 -19.14 -15.22
C GLN A 106 -20.05 -19.66 -14.81
N PRO A 107 -19.85 -20.07 -13.56
CA PRO A 107 -18.58 -20.62 -13.15
C PRO A 107 -18.40 -22.06 -13.63
N GLU A 108 -17.24 -22.34 -14.20
CA GLU A 108 -16.86 -23.63 -14.77
C GLU A 108 -15.72 -24.27 -13.96
N PRO A 109 -15.54 -25.60 -14.02
CA PRO A 109 -14.37 -26.24 -13.47
C PRO A 109 -13.10 -25.63 -14.08
N ALA A 110 -12.13 -25.25 -13.26
CA ALA A 110 -10.86 -24.79 -13.81
C ALA A 110 -10.16 -25.98 -14.49
N PRO A 111 -9.70 -25.83 -15.75
CA PRO A 111 -9.09 -26.92 -16.48
C PRO A 111 -7.90 -27.47 -15.68
N ALA A 112 -7.76 -28.80 -15.69
CA ALA A 112 -6.61 -29.43 -15.09
C ALA A 112 -5.39 -29.14 -15.97
N ALA A 113 -4.72 -28.01 -15.73
CA ALA A 113 -3.30 -27.82 -16.01
C ALA A 113 -2.77 -28.60 -17.24
N GLU A 114 -3.36 -28.42 -18.43
CA GLU A 114 -2.82 -28.97 -19.67
C GLU A 114 -1.66 -28.08 -20.11
N PHE A 115 -0.65 -28.00 -19.26
CA PHE A 115 0.57 -27.29 -19.58
C PHE A 115 1.25 -28.02 -20.71
N ARG A 116 1.69 -27.27 -21.72
CA ARG A 116 2.74 -27.76 -22.60
C ARG A 116 3.87 -28.23 -21.68
N ALA A 117 4.21 -29.52 -21.71
CA ALA A 117 5.13 -30.20 -20.79
C ALA A 117 6.57 -29.63 -20.74
N LYS A 118 6.81 -28.44 -21.30
CA LYS A 118 8.09 -27.75 -21.42
C LYS A 118 8.21 -26.46 -20.59
N GLU A 119 7.12 -25.91 -20.04
CA GLU A 119 7.22 -24.68 -19.22
C GLU A 119 7.45 -24.96 -17.74
N LYS A 120 8.42 -24.28 -17.14
CA LYS A 120 8.71 -24.36 -15.72
C LYS A 120 7.72 -23.46 -14.97
N LEU A 121 6.94 -24.07 -14.08
CA LEU A 121 6.05 -23.34 -13.19
C LEU A 121 6.78 -22.99 -11.89
N PHE A 122 6.41 -21.85 -11.31
CA PHE A 122 6.73 -21.53 -9.92
C PHE A 122 5.45 -21.16 -9.17
N THR A 123 5.45 -21.38 -7.87
CA THR A 123 4.28 -21.15 -7.03
C THR A 123 4.45 -19.88 -6.20
N LEU A 124 3.44 -19.03 -6.22
CA LEU A 124 3.29 -17.89 -5.32
C LEU A 124 2.29 -18.24 -4.22
N GLN A 125 2.59 -17.85 -2.98
CA GLN A 125 1.62 -17.89 -1.89
C GLN A 125 1.00 -16.50 -1.77
N ILE A 126 -0.33 -16.41 -1.78
CA ILE A 126 -1.05 -15.15 -1.67
C ILE A 126 -2.01 -15.25 -0.49
N PHE A 127 -1.91 -14.27 0.40
CA PHE A 127 -2.88 -14.06 1.47
C PHE A 127 -3.70 -12.82 1.14
N ARG A 128 -5.02 -12.93 1.19
CA ARG A 128 -5.94 -11.79 1.08
C ARG A 128 -6.84 -11.70 2.31
N GLU A 129 -7.15 -10.47 2.70
CA GLU A 129 -8.22 -10.20 3.66
C GLU A 129 -9.62 -10.38 3.02
N PRO A 130 -10.71 -10.35 3.82
CA PRO A 130 -12.06 -10.38 3.29
C PRO A 130 -12.27 -9.26 2.26
N LEU A 131 -12.65 -9.63 1.03
CA LEU A 131 -13.03 -8.71 -0.03
C LEU A 131 -14.47 -9.03 -0.42
N SER A 132 -15.27 -8.02 -0.79
CA SER A 132 -16.67 -8.18 -1.22
C SER A 132 -16.78 -8.80 -2.63
N THR A 133 -16.12 -9.94 -2.83
CA THR A 133 -15.95 -10.61 -4.12
C THR A 133 -15.43 -12.03 -3.93
N GLU A 134 -16.03 -12.95 -4.69
CA GLU A 134 -15.57 -14.33 -4.82
C GLU A 134 -14.31 -14.47 -5.67
N VAL A 135 -13.91 -13.44 -6.43
CA VAL A 135 -12.77 -13.54 -7.35
C VAL A 135 -11.45 -13.45 -6.58
N LEU A 136 -10.52 -14.34 -6.90
CA LEU A 136 -9.17 -14.37 -6.37
C LEU A 136 -8.24 -13.57 -7.29
N PRO A 137 -7.62 -12.47 -6.81
CA PRO A 137 -6.66 -11.74 -7.62
C PRO A 137 -5.40 -12.57 -7.92
N THR A 138 -4.95 -12.55 -9.17
CA THR A 138 -3.84 -13.37 -9.66
C THR A 138 -2.92 -12.56 -10.59
N PRO A 139 -1.61 -12.81 -10.61
CA PRO A 139 -0.74 -12.25 -11.64
C PRO A 139 -1.09 -12.81 -13.02
N TYR A 140 -0.63 -12.11 -14.06
CA TYR A 140 -0.64 -12.67 -15.42
C TYR A 140 0.23 -13.92 -15.52
N GLY A 141 -0.22 -14.91 -16.31
CA GLY A 141 0.42 -16.23 -16.41
C GLY A 141 0.03 -17.19 -15.30
N ALA A 142 -0.90 -16.82 -14.41
CA ALA A 142 -1.52 -17.71 -13.45
C ALA A 142 -2.30 -18.81 -14.17
N ALA A 143 -1.93 -20.05 -13.91
CA ALA A 143 -2.46 -21.17 -14.65
C ALA A 143 -3.08 -22.24 -13.74
N VAL A 144 -2.66 -22.31 -12.46
CA VAL A 144 -3.41 -23.03 -11.43
C VAL A 144 -3.55 -22.14 -10.21
N VAL A 145 -4.75 -22.09 -9.65
CA VAL A 145 -5.01 -21.51 -8.34
C VAL A 145 -5.56 -22.59 -7.43
N GLN A 146 -4.98 -22.75 -6.25
CA GLN A 146 -5.36 -23.76 -5.26
C GLN A 146 -5.68 -23.09 -3.92
N VAL A 147 -6.83 -23.43 -3.35
CA VAL A 147 -7.25 -22.99 -2.01
C VAL A 147 -7.52 -24.23 -1.17
N GLY A 148 -6.57 -24.64 -0.33
CA GLY A 148 -6.68 -25.87 0.46
C GLY A 148 -7.05 -27.08 -0.42
N SER A 149 -8.10 -27.81 -0.06
CA SER A 149 -8.67 -28.94 -0.84
C SER A 149 -9.89 -28.56 -1.68
N VAL A 150 -10.20 -27.27 -1.82
CA VAL A 150 -11.44 -26.79 -2.45
C VAL A 150 -11.38 -26.98 -3.97
N PRO A 151 -12.48 -27.45 -4.61
CA PRO A 151 -12.55 -27.57 -6.06
C PRO A 151 -12.28 -26.25 -6.77
N ARG A 152 -11.37 -26.27 -7.74
CA ARG A 152 -10.95 -25.11 -8.51
C ARG A 152 -12.06 -24.74 -9.50
N ARG A 153 -12.52 -23.49 -9.45
CA ARG A 153 -13.51 -22.94 -10.39
C ARG A 153 -13.00 -21.62 -10.96
N ARG A 154 -13.41 -21.32 -12.19
CA ARG A 154 -13.13 -20.06 -12.88
C ARG A 154 -14.33 -19.56 -13.65
N TYR A 155 -14.28 -18.31 -14.09
CA TYR A 155 -15.12 -17.80 -15.16
C TYR A 155 -14.47 -18.01 -16.52
N ALA A 156 -15.29 -18.08 -17.57
CA ALA A 156 -14.86 -18.16 -18.98
C ALA A 156 -14.13 -16.90 -19.50
N SER A 157 -13.88 -15.92 -18.64
CA SER A 157 -13.03 -14.76 -18.92
C SER A 157 -11.72 -14.77 -18.14
N GLY A 158 -11.40 -15.89 -17.48
CA GLY A 158 -10.10 -16.12 -16.86
C GLY A 158 -9.98 -15.75 -15.38
N GLU A 159 -11.05 -15.27 -14.74
CA GLU A 159 -11.04 -15.04 -13.28
C GLU A 159 -11.17 -16.36 -12.50
N PHE A 160 -10.26 -16.63 -11.58
CA PHE A 160 -10.41 -17.72 -10.60
C PHE A 160 -11.35 -17.31 -9.48
N ILE A 161 -12.23 -18.22 -9.06
CA ILE A 161 -13.25 -17.92 -8.04
C ILE A 161 -13.14 -18.84 -6.83
N TYR A 162 -13.51 -18.28 -5.68
CA TYR A 162 -13.64 -18.95 -4.41
C TYR A 162 -15.00 -18.58 -3.78
N PRO A 163 -16.03 -19.43 -3.95
CA PRO A 163 -17.39 -19.16 -3.46
C PRO A 163 -17.49 -19.10 -1.93
N ALA A 164 -16.50 -19.62 -1.21
CA ALA A 164 -16.54 -19.71 0.25
C ALA A 164 -16.27 -18.34 0.90
N GLN A 165 -17.34 -17.78 1.48
CA GLN A 165 -17.44 -16.61 2.35
C GLN A 165 -16.52 -15.43 2.01
N GLU A 166 -17.06 -14.48 1.22
CA GLU A 166 -16.58 -13.08 1.01
C GLU A 166 -16.15 -12.35 2.30
N LYS A 167 -16.50 -12.90 3.46
CA LYS A 167 -16.26 -12.34 4.80
C LYS A 167 -15.04 -12.93 5.52
N LYS A 168 -14.26 -13.82 4.88
CA LYS A 168 -13.07 -14.44 5.48
C LYS A 168 -11.79 -14.12 4.72
N SER A 169 -10.69 -14.03 5.46
CA SER A 169 -9.35 -14.03 4.88
C SER A 169 -9.10 -15.38 4.21
N VAL A 170 -8.39 -15.36 3.08
CA VAL A 170 -8.10 -16.56 2.30
C VAL A 170 -6.61 -16.59 1.97
N GLU A 171 -5.97 -17.71 2.28
CA GLU A 171 -4.65 -18.06 1.75
C GLU A 171 -4.81 -19.01 0.57
N TYR A 172 -4.08 -18.74 -0.52
CA TYR A 172 -4.14 -19.52 -1.74
C TYR A 172 -2.81 -19.54 -2.47
N GLU A 173 -2.58 -20.62 -3.20
CA GLU A 173 -1.37 -20.83 -4.00
C GLU A 173 -1.67 -20.61 -5.47
N VAL A 174 -0.77 -19.92 -6.17
CA VAL A 174 -0.88 -19.64 -7.60
C VAL A 174 0.34 -20.17 -8.32
N ALA A 175 0.16 -21.17 -9.18
CA ALA A 175 1.19 -21.62 -10.10
C ALA A 175 1.21 -20.72 -11.34
N VAL A 176 2.37 -20.13 -11.63
CA VAL A 176 2.59 -19.14 -12.69
C VAL A 176 3.60 -19.68 -13.71
N GLY A 177 3.27 -19.54 -15.00
CA GLY A 177 4.12 -19.94 -16.13
C GLY A 177 5.17 -18.91 -16.55
N GLU A 178 6.17 -19.35 -17.31
CA GLU A 178 7.20 -18.49 -17.89
C GLU A 178 6.69 -17.81 -19.16
N GLY A 179 5.89 -16.76 -19.03
CA GLY A 179 5.47 -15.93 -20.15
C GLY A 179 4.14 -15.24 -19.95
N TYR A 180 3.90 -14.15 -20.70
CA TYR A 180 2.63 -13.43 -20.77
C TYR A 180 1.51 -14.20 -21.49
N GLY A 181 1.68 -15.50 -21.74
CA GLY A 181 0.75 -16.26 -22.54
C GLY A 181 0.93 -17.76 -22.38
N LEU A 182 0.20 -18.33 -21.42
CA LEU A 182 -0.30 -19.71 -21.44
C LEU A 182 -1.49 -19.83 -20.48
N PRO A 183 -2.54 -20.60 -20.82
CA PRO A 183 -3.31 -20.62 -22.05
C PRO A 183 -4.66 -19.92 -21.77
N GLU A 184 -4.86 -18.68 -22.20
CA GLU A 184 -6.23 -18.20 -22.35
C GLU A 184 -6.74 -18.68 -23.70
N ALA A 185 -7.21 -19.93 -23.71
CA ALA A 185 -8.07 -20.50 -24.73
C ALA A 185 -9.48 -19.84 -24.75
N ASP A 186 -9.58 -18.61 -24.25
CA ASP A 186 -10.83 -17.86 -24.18
C ASP A 186 -10.87 -16.96 -25.42
N GLU A 187 -11.36 -17.53 -26.52
CA GLU A 187 -11.54 -16.79 -27.77
C GLU A 187 -12.43 -15.55 -27.52
N PRO A 188 -12.13 -14.42 -28.17
CA PRO A 188 -12.96 -13.24 -28.06
C PRO A 188 -14.40 -13.50 -28.47
N ARG A 189 -15.32 -13.02 -27.65
CA ARG A 189 -16.76 -13.06 -27.89
C ARG A 189 -17.21 -11.79 -28.60
N ALA A 190 -18.39 -11.81 -29.21
CA ALA A 190 -18.96 -10.66 -29.92
C ALA A 190 -19.01 -9.37 -29.06
N VAL A 191 -19.19 -9.50 -27.75
CA VAL A 191 -19.19 -8.36 -26.81
C VAL A 191 -17.86 -7.60 -26.80
N HIS A 192 -16.73 -8.27 -27.04
CA HIS A 192 -15.40 -7.67 -27.03
C HIS A 192 -15.10 -6.82 -28.25
N PHE A 193 -15.88 -6.97 -29.33
CA PHE A 193 -15.75 -6.20 -30.57
C PHE A 193 -16.80 -5.09 -30.71
N ARG A 194 -17.64 -4.87 -29.68
CA ARG A 194 -18.72 -3.88 -29.76
C ARG A 194 -18.15 -2.48 -29.91
N ARG A 195 -18.28 -1.92 -31.12
CA ARG A 195 -17.80 -0.59 -31.48
C ARG A 195 -18.49 0.52 -30.66
N PRO A 196 -17.81 1.65 -30.42
CA PRO A 196 -18.41 2.81 -29.79
C PRO A 196 -19.57 3.37 -30.64
N ASP A 197 -20.62 3.90 -29.99
CA ASP A 197 -21.74 4.56 -30.67
C ASP A 197 -21.26 5.83 -31.41
N PRO A 198 -21.41 5.93 -32.74
CA PRO A 198 -20.98 7.09 -33.50
C PRO A 198 -21.63 8.41 -33.10
N LYS A 199 -22.85 8.37 -32.57
CA LYS A 199 -23.52 9.58 -32.06
C LYS A 199 -22.90 10.07 -30.76
N ARG A 200 -22.30 9.16 -29.98
CA ARG A 200 -21.72 9.46 -28.67
C ARG A 200 -20.21 9.68 -28.70
N PHE A 201 -19.52 9.10 -29.67
CA PHE A 201 -18.05 9.10 -29.75
C PHE A 201 -17.52 9.49 -31.15
N PRO A 202 -18.01 10.58 -31.78
CA PRO A 202 -17.62 10.92 -33.15
C PRO A 202 -16.12 11.29 -33.28
N ARG A 203 -15.56 12.01 -32.30
CA ARG A 203 -14.15 12.44 -32.32
C ARG A 203 -13.22 11.25 -32.06
N LEU A 204 -13.61 10.35 -31.14
CA LEU A 204 -12.87 9.12 -30.86
C LEU A 204 -12.81 8.20 -32.09
N ILE A 205 -13.91 8.06 -32.84
CA ILE A 205 -13.95 7.27 -34.08
C ILE A 205 -13.09 7.92 -35.17
N ALA A 206 -13.06 9.25 -35.25
CA ALA A 206 -12.15 9.93 -36.18
C ALA A 206 -10.68 9.67 -35.81
N LEU A 207 -10.34 9.77 -34.53
CA LEU A 207 -9.00 9.51 -34.00
C LEU A 207 -8.58 8.05 -34.23
N SER A 208 -9.46 7.07 -34.03
CA SER A 208 -9.12 5.67 -34.28
C SER A 208 -8.79 5.41 -35.76
N LYS A 209 -9.52 6.04 -36.69
CA LYS A 209 -9.22 5.95 -38.13
C LYS A 209 -7.88 6.61 -38.48
N GLU A 210 -7.54 7.71 -37.81
CA GLU A 210 -6.24 8.37 -37.96
C GLU A 210 -5.09 7.49 -37.46
N LEU A 211 -5.20 6.98 -36.24
CA LEU A 211 -4.18 6.12 -35.63
C LEU A 211 -4.00 4.80 -36.41
N ALA A 212 -5.08 4.26 -36.99
CA ALA A 212 -5.03 3.06 -37.82
C ALA A 212 -4.46 3.30 -39.23
N ARG A 213 -4.29 4.55 -39.66
CA ARG A 213 -3.84 4.86 -41.02
C ARG A 213 -2.42 4.34 -41.24
N GLY A 214 -2.28 3.47 -42.25
CA GLY A 214 -1.00 2.84 -42.57
C GLY A 214 -0.51 1.83 -41.52
N ALA A 215 -1.39 1.35 -40.63
CA ALA A 215 -1.04 0.29 -39.70
C ALA A 215 -0.90 -1.05 -40.43
N VAL A 216 0.22 -1.75 -40.23
CA VAL A 216 0.54 -2.99 -40.98
C VAL A 216 0.11 -4.27 -40.27
N SER A 217 -0.27 -4.20 -38.99
CA SER A 217 -0.74 -5.33 -38.19
C SER A 217 -1.62 -4.89 -37.02
N ASP A 218 -2.30 -5.84 -36.37
CA ASP A 218 -3.05 -5.54 -35.15
C ASP A 218 -2.15 -5.13 -33.99
N GLN A 219 -0.92 -5.65 -33.91
CA GLN A 219 0.05 -5.20 -32.92
C GLN A 219 0.47 -3.74 -33.16
N ASP A 220 0.65 -3.34 -34.42
CA ASP A 220 0.98 -1.94 -34.78
C ASP A 220 -0.16 -0.99 -34.34
N LYS A 221 -1.42 -1.36 -34.56
CA LYS A 221 -2.57 -0.59 -34.05
C LYS A 221 -2.53 -0.45 -32.52
N VAL A 222 -2.25 -1.53 -31.80
CA VAL A 222 -2.11 -1.52 -30.33
C VAL A 222 -0.99 -0.60 -29.88
N ASP A 223 0.19 -0.70 -30.51
CA ASP A 223 1.37 0.08 -30.15
C ASP A 223 1.15 1.57 -30.40
N ARG A 224 0.47 1.94 -31.50
CA ARG A 224 0.10 3.33 -31.81
C ARG A 224 -0.88 3.91 -30.80
N VAL A 225 -1.91 3.15 -30.40
CA VAL A 225 -2.84 3.58 -29.34
C VAL A 225 -2.10 3.76 -28.02
N ASN A 226 -1.23 2.82 -27.65
CA ASN A 226 -0.44 2.88 -26.43
C ASN A 226 0.47 4.12 -26.42
N GLN A 227 1.17 4.37 -27.53
CA GLN A 227 2.07 5.52 -27.69
C GLN A 227 1.31 6.83 -27.63
N TYR A 228 0.17 6.94 -28.32
CA TYR A 228 -0.67 8.12 -28.30
C TYR A 228 -1.11 8.47 -26.88
N LEU A 229 -1.66 7.49 -26.15
CA LEU A 229 -2.18 7.71 -24.80
C LEU A 229 -1.08 8.03 -23.78
N LYS A 230 0.10 7.41 -23.89
CA LYS A 230 1.28 7.76 -23.08
C LYS A 230 1.80 9.17 -23.38
N GLY A 231 1.64 9.63 -24.61
CA GLY A 231 2.07 10.95 -25.06
C GLY A 231 1.17 12.11 -24.63
N LEU A 232 0.00 11.85 -24.03
CA LEU A 232 -0.95 12.89 -23.60
C LEU A 232 -0.41 13.79 -22.47
N ASN A 233 0.76 13.49 -21.91
CA ASN A 233 1.39 14.19 -20.77
C ASN A 233 0.43 14.36 -19.57
N ALA A 234 -0.45 13.37 -19.42
CA ALA A 234 -1.47 13.32 -18.41
C ALA A 234 -0.83 12.92 -17.07
N THR A 235 -1.10 13.67 -16.01
CA THR A 235 -0.77 13.26 -14.64
C THR A 235 -1.92 12.44 -14.06
N GLU A 236 -1.65 11.24 -13.57
CA GLU A 236 -2.54 10.62 -12.59
C GLU A 236 -2.51 11.52 -11.35
N GLY A 237 -3.64 12.12 -11.01
CA GLY A 237 -3.71 13.08 -9.93
C GLY A 237 -5.16 13.38 -9.63
N ASN A 238 -5.40 13.92 -8.44
CA ASN A 238 -6.73 14.28 -7.99
C ASN A 238 -7.21 15.47 -8.83
N VAL A 239 -7.70 15.21 -10.04
CA VAL A 239 -8.36 16.22 -10.85
C VAL A 239 -9.75 16.40 -10.25
N GLY A 240 -9.80 17.04 -9.09
CA GLY A 240 -11.02 17.41 -8.37
C GLY A 240 -11.99 18.26 -9.20
N SER A 241 -11.63 18.62 -10.44
CA SER A 241 -12.48 19.33 -11.40
C SER A 241 -12.69 18.62 -12.75
N ALA A 242 -12.08 17.46 -13.03
CA ALA A 242 -12.25 16.73 -14.30
C ALA A 242 -13.11 15.46 -14.17
N LEU A 243 -13.89 15.34 -13.08
CA LEU A 243 -15.20 14.71 -13.19
C LEU A 243 -16.05 15.59 -14.11
N GLY A 244 -15.76 15.49 -15.41
CA GLY A 244 -16.55 16.09 -16.47
C GLY A 244 -17.91 15.45 -16.42
N GLY A 245 -18.79 15.97 -15.57
CA GLY A 245 -20.21 15.67 -15.51
C GLY A 245 -20.96 16.04 -16.81
N GLY A 246 -20.24 16.22 -17.89
CA GLY A 246 -20.76 16.27 -19.25
C GLY A 246 -21.02 14.85 -19.80
N PRO A 247 -21.80 14.75 -20.87
CA PRO A 247 -22.27 13.47 -21.41
C PRO A 247 -21.18 12.57 -22.03
N HIS A 248 -19.93 13.04 -22.20
CA HIS A 248 -18.85 12.35 -22.93
C HIS A 248 -17.48 12.41 -22.22
N PRO A 249 -17.34 11.84 -21.01
CA PRO A 249 -16.11 11.97 -20.20
C PRO A 249 -14.84 11.46 -20.90
N VAL A 250 -14.95 10.42 -21.74
CA VAL A 250 -13.83 9.85 -22.48
C VAL A 250 -13.34 10.77 -23.60
N GLU A 251 -14.23 11.44 -24.34
CA GLU A 251 -13.81 12.40 -25.37
C GLU A 251 -13.25 13.68 -24.74
N THR A 252 -13.87 14.17 -23.67
CA THR A 252 -13.35 15.29 -22.89
C THR A 252 -11.94 15.00 -22.40
N PHE A 253 -11.68 13.79 -21.89
CA PHE A 253 -10.34 13.33 -21.53
C PHE A 253 -9.36 13.36 -22.72
N LEU A 254 -9.72 12.72 -23.83
CA LEU A 254 -8.82 12.55 -24.99
C LEU A 254 -8.40 13.88 -25.63
N PHE A 255 -9.34 14.83 -25.71
CA PHE A 255 -9.13 15.99 -26.57
C PHE A 255 -9.06 17.32 -25.81
N ASP A 256 -9.67 17.41 -24.64
CA ASP A 256 -9.84 18.69 -23.94
C ASP A 256 -8.99 18.74 -22.67
N THR A 257 -9.18 17.82 -21.71
CA THR A 257 -8.45 17.86 -20.43
C THR A 257 -7.07 17.23 -20.51
N LYS A 258 -6.93 16.13 -21.26
CA LYS A 258 -5.69 15.32 -21.33
C LYS A 258 -5.13 14.98 -19.95
N ALA A 259 -6.00 14.83 -18.96
CA ALA A 259 -5.69 14.47 -17.59
C ALA A 259 -6.86 13.66 -17.04
N GLY A 260 -6.57 12.51 -16.42
CA GLY A 260 -7.59 11.54 -16.04
C GLY A 260 -7.06 10.43 -15.14
N HIS A 261 -7.99 9.67 -14.58
CA HIS A 261 -7.73 8.49 -13.76
C HIS A 261 -7.64 7.22 -14.63
N CYS A 262 -7.17 6.10 -14.06
CA CYS A 262 -6.87 4.86 -14.79
C CYS A 262 -8.04 4.32 -15.63
N GLU A 263 -9.28 4.59 -15.23
CA GLU A 263 -10.50 4.19 -15.92
C GLU A 263 -10.74 4.98 -17.21
N LEU A 264 -10.36 6.26 -17.27
CA LEU A 264 -10.44 7.05 -18.50
C LEU A 264 -9.42 6.56 -19.53
N PHE A 265 -8.18 6.31 -19.10
CA PHE A 265 -7.12 5.76 -19.95
C PHE A 265 -7.49 4.38 -20.50
N SER A 266 -7.89 3.47 -19.61
CA SER A 266 -8.25 2.10 -19.99
C SER A 266 -9.49 2.05 -20.89
N THR A 267 -10.51 2.88 -20.61
CA THR A 267 -11.68 3.00 -21.48
C THR A 267 -11.32 3.58 -22.85
N ALA A 268 -10.53 4.64 -22.89
CA ALA A 268 -10.10 5.24 -24.16
C ALA A 268 -9.32 4.24 -25.01
N ALA A 269 -8.36 3.52 -24.42
CA ALA A 269 -7.61 2.47 -25.09
C ALA A 269 -8.54 1.37 -25.64
N ALA A 270 -9.47 0.89 -24.80
CA ALA A 270 -10.40 -0.16 -25.19
C ALA A 270 -11.31 0.25 -26.35
N LEU A 271 -11.85 1.47 -26.35
CA LEU A 271 -12.75 1.96 -27.38
C LEU A 271 -12.04 2.27 -28.70
N LEU A 272 -10.86 2.89 -28.65
CA LEU A 272 -10.04 3.14 -29.83
C LEU A 272 -9.73 1.82 -30.55
N LEU A 273 -9.34 0.79 -29.81
CA LEU A 273 -9.02 -0.52 -30.35
C LEU A 273 -10.25 -1.28 -30.86
N ARG A 274 -11.39 -1.21 -30.18
CA ARG A 274 -12.65 -1.82 -30.66
C ARG A 274 -13.09 -1.24 -31.99
N GLU A 275 -12.94 0.08 -32.18
CA GLU A 275 -13.25 0.70 -33.47
C GLU A 275 -12.33 0.21 -34.59
N MET A 276 -11.08 -0.15 -34.26
CA MET A 276 -10.12 -0.74 -35.20
C MET A 276 -10.26 -2.27 -35.39
N GLY A 277 -11.31 -2.88 -34.80
CA GLY A 277 -11.60 -4.31 -34.90
C GLY A 277 -10.81 -5.21 -33.95
N ILE A 278 -10.12 -4.64 -32.96
CA ILE A 278 -9.36 -5.40 -31.97
C ILE A 278 -10.26 -5.65 -30.76
N ALA A 279 -10.37 -6.91 -30.35
CA ALA A 279 -11.13 -7.30 -29.18
C ALA A 279 -10.49 -6.73 -27.91
N THR A 280 -11.30 -6.07 -27.08
CA THR A 280 -10.87 -5.53 -25.79
C THR A 280 -11.85 -5.79 -24.66
N ARG A 281 -11.33 -5.76 -23.44
CA ARG A 281 -12.09 -5.76 -22.18
C ARG A 281 -11.33 -4.96 -21.12
N ILE A 282 -11.98 -4.64 -20.01
CA ILE A 282 -11.33 -3.94 -18.88
C ILE A 282 -11.04 -4.94 -17.78
N ALA A 283 -9.82 -4.92 -17.28
CA ALA A 283 -9.44 -5.64 -16.07
C ALA A 283 -9.36 -4.65 -14.89
N ALA A 284 -9.98 -5.02 -13.79
CA ALA A 284 -9.87 -4.33 -12.51
C ALA A 284 -9.13 -5.23 -11.51
N GLY A 285 -8.23 -4.64 -10.73
CA GLY A 285 -7.40 -5.38 -9.79
C GLY A 285 -6.43 -4.46 -9.07
N PHE A 286 -5.15 -4.82 -9.03
CA PHE A 286 -4.11 -4.05 -8.34
C PHE A 286 -2.89 -3.84 -9.22
N ARG A 287 -2.31 -2.64 -9.17
CA ARG A 287 -1.03 -2.28 -9.78
C ARG A 287 -0.07 -1.83 -8.69
N VAL A 288 1.08 -2.49 -8.62
CA VAL A 288 2.12 -2.23 -7.62
C VAL A 288 3.46 -1.87 -8.27
N LEU A 289 4.28 -1.15 -7.54
CA LEU A 289 5.71 -1.06 -7.82
C LEU A 289 6.38 -2.35 -7.31
N LEU A 290 7.37 -2.82 -8.07
CA LEU A 290 8.08 -4.07 -7.79
C LEU A 290 9.45 -3.74 -7.19
N PRO A 291 9.63 -3.85 -5.86
CA PRO A 291 10.92 -3.62 -5.22
C PRO A 291 11.86 -4.82 -5.42
N ASP A 292 13.09 -4.61 -5.87
CA ASP A 292 14.00 -5.70 -6.28
C ASP A 292 14.29 -6.72 -5.15
N GLU A 293 14.49 -6.25 -3.92
CA GLU A 293 14.97 -7.08 -2.80
C GLU A 293 13.86 -7.59 -1.86
N ALA A 294 12.60 -7.18 -2.05
CA ALA A 294 11.56 -7.57 -1.11
C ALA A 294 11.24 -9.07 -1.23
N LYS A 295 11.05 -9.75 -0.10
CA LYS A 295 10.56 -11.15 -0.06
C LYS A 295 9.03 -11.24 -0.13
N VAL A 296 8.35 -10.16 0.24
CA VAL A 296 6.90 -10.05 0.25
C VAL A 296 6.51 -8.74 -0.41
N LEU A 297 5.48 -8.80 -1.24
CA LEU A 297 4.84 -7.64 -1.83
C LEU A 297 3.55 -7.35 -1.06
N THR A 298 3.49 -6.17 -0.43
CA THR A 298 2.30 -5.71 0.29
C THR A 298 1.40 -4.90 -0.64
N ILE A 299 0.18 -5.40 -0.85
CA ILE A 299 -0.84 -4.75 -1.68
C ILE A 299 -1.82 -4.03 -0.76
N ARG A 300 -2.11 -2.78 -1.10
CA ARG A 300 -2.96 -1.87 -0.32
C ARG A 300 -4.18 -1.48 -1.13
N THR A 301 -5.21 -0.97 -0.45
CA THR A 301 -6.39 -0.38 -1.10
C THR A 301 -6.02 0.69 -2.13
N ALA A 302 -5.01 1.52 -1.84
CA ALA A 302 -4.51 2.54 -2.76
C ALA A 302 -3.78 2.00 -4.00
N HIS A 303 -3.39 0.72 -4.01
CA HIS A 303 -2.76 0.06 -5.16
C HIS A 303 -3.78 -0.51 -6.13
N ALA A 304 -5.07 -0.37 -5.85
CA ALA A 304 -6.04 -0.88 -6.78
C ALA A 304 -5.79 -0.16 -8.15
N HIS A 305 -5.99 -0.84 -9.27
CA HIS A 305 -5.91 -0.23 -10.61
C HIS A 305 -6.92 -0.80 -11.61
N ALA A 306 -7.19 -0.07 -12.69
CA ALA A 306 -7.93 -0.55 -13.85
C ALA A 306 -7.12 -0.34 -15.14
N TRP A 307 -7.11 -1.34 -16.02
CA TRP A 307 -6.39 -1.29 -17.29
C TRP A 307 -7.16 -2.01 -18.40
N ALA A 308 -6.79 -1.76 -19.65
CA ALA A 308 -7.38 -2.46 -20.78
C ALA A 308 -6.66 -3.79 -21.00
N GLU A 309 -7.39 -4.81 -21.44
CA GLU A 309 -6.79 -6.00 -22.07
C GLU A 309 -7.16 -6.00 -23.55
N ALA A 310 -6.19 -6.31 -24.39
CA ALA A 310 -6.38 -6.48 -25.82
C ALA A 310 -6.07 -7.92 -26.23
N TYR A 311 -6.76 -8.41 -27.25
CA TYR A 311 -6.52 -9.74 -27.82
C TYR A 311 -5.89 -9.64 -29.20
N THR A 312 -4.85 -10.45 -29.45
CA THR A 312 -4.40 -10.74 -30.81
C THR A 312 -4.25 -12.26 -31.00
N PRO A 313 -4.53 -12.80 -32.20
CA PRO A 313 -4.45 -14.25 -32.43
C PRO A 313 -3.08 -14.87 -32.08
N ARG A 314 -2.00 -14.08 -32.20
CA ARG A 314 -0.64 -14.55 -31.91
C ARG A 314 -0.31 -14.57 -30.42
N ARG A 315 -0.91 -13.69 -29.62
CA ARG A 315 -0.54 -13.47 -28.20
C ARG A 315 -1.62 -13.91 -27.22
N GLY A 316 -2.87 -14.06 -27.66
CA GLY A 316 -4.03 -14.15 -26.79
C GLY A 316 -4.34 -12.80 -26.14
N TRP A 317 -5.02 -12.83 -25.00
CA TRP A 317 -5.28 -11.65 -24.17
C TRP A 317 -4.01 -11.18 -23.45
N PHE A 318 -3.74 -9.87 -23.49
CA PHE A 318 -2.62 -9.26 -22.77
C PHE A 318 -2.98 -7.88 -22.22
N PRO A 319 -2.34 -7.44 -21.12
CA PRO A 319 -2.59 -6.12 -20.55
C PRO A 319 -2.02 -5.00 -21.41
N LEU A 320 -2.81 -3.94 -21.56
CA LEU A 320 -2.47 -2.66 -22.13
C LEU A 320 -2.80 -1.57 -21.10
N ASP A 321 -1.76 -1.08 -20.43
CA ASP A 321 -1.87 -0.02 -19.44
C ASP A 321 -1.05 1.20 -19.87
N PRO A 322 -1.68 2.18 -20.55
CA PRO A 322 -1.02 3.42 -20.93
C PRO A 322 -0.94 4.42 -19.76
N THR A 323 -1.52 4.09 -18.61
CA THR A 323 -1.61 4.99 -17.47
C THR A 323 -0.23 5.24 -16.86
N PRO A 324 0.20 6.50 -16.67
CA PRO A 324 1.46 6.82 -16.00
C PRO A 324 1.59 6.10 -14.66
N ARG A 325 2.83 5.75 -14.29
CA ARG A 325 3.10 5.18 -12.96
C ARG A 325 3.21 6.31 -11.96
N LEU A 326 2.30 6.39 -11.00
CA LEU A 326 2.54 7.17 -9.79
C LEU A 326 3.56 6.46 -8.90
N THR A 327 4.61 7.18 -8.52
CA THR A 327 5.32 6.88 -7.28
C THR A 327 4.39 7.32 -6.13
N ALA A 328 3.54 6.42 -5.65
CA ALA A 328 2.77 6.67 -4.44
C ALA A 328 3.78 6.87 -3.29
N GLY A 329 4.05 8.14 -2.98
CA GLY A 329 4.94 8.55 -1.91
C GLY A 329 4.32 8.19 -0.58
N VAL A 330 4.63 7.01 -0.04
CA VAL A 330 4.45 6.75 1.37
C VAL A 330 5.47 7.61 2.10
N VAL A 331 5.03 8.69 2.76
CA VAL A 331 5.87 9.68 3.47
C VAL A 331 6.39 9.13 4.81
N TRP A 332 6.75 7.85 4.85
CA TRP A 332 7.45 7.24 5.98
C TRP A 332 8.89 6.95 5.55
N PRO A 333 9.90 7.15 6.43
CA PRO A 333 11.25 6.69 6.17
C PRO A 333 11.24 5.22 5.71
N GLU A 334 11.91 4.90 4.60
CA GLU A 334 11.83 3.60 3.91
C GLU A 334 12.13 2.41 4.83
N PHE A 335 13.01 2.60 5.81
CA PHE A 335 13.30 1.59 6.83
C PHE A 335 12.08 1.25 7.71
N LEU A 336 11.25 2.23 8.07
CA LEU A 336 10.06 2.02 8.90
C LEU A 336 8.94 1.33 8.12
N SER A 337 8.73 1.68 6.85
CA SER A 337 7.71 1.02 6.00
C SER A 337 8.09 -0.42 5.65
N ALA A 338 9.37 -0.68 5.30
CA ALA A 338 9.85 -2.03 5.02
C ALA A 338 9.81 -2.95 6.26
N THR A 339 10.13 -2.40 7.44
CA THR A 339 10.05 -3.15 8.71
C THR A 339 8.60 -3.45 9.08
N TYR A 340 7.70 -2.47 8.95
CA TYR A 340 6.26 -2.66 9.17
C TYR A 340 5.68 -3.69 8.22
N ASP A 341 6.00 -3.64 6.94
CA ASP A 341 5.48 -4.58 5.93
C ASP A 341 5.97 -6.01 6.18
N ARG A 342 7.23 -6.17 6.58
CA ARG A 342 7.77 -7.48 6.99
C ARG A 342 7.07 -7.99 8.26
N ILE A 343 6.93 -7.17 9.30
CA ILE A 343 6.25 -7.57 10.54
C ILE A 343 4.79 -7.93 10.25
N SER A 344 4.09 -7.11 9.48
CA SER A 344 2.69 -7.34 9.10
C SER A 344 2.53 -8.63 8.29
N ALA A 345 3.35 -8.85 7.25
CA ALA A 345 3.30 -10.07 6.45
C ALA A 345 3.55 -11.34 7.28
N TYR A 346 4.58 -11.32 8.13
CA TYR A 346 4.90 -12.46 8.99
C TYR A 346 3.85 -12.68 10.08
N TRP A 347 3.29 -11.61 10.64
CA TRP A 347 2.18 -11.69 11.60
C TRP A 347 0.94 -12.34 10.96
N HIS A 348 0.59 -11.97 9.72
CA HIS A 348 -0.54 -12.57 9.02
C HIS A 348 -0.29 -14.05 8.69
N ARG A 349 0.92 -14.41 8.24
CA ARG A 349 1.29 -15.80 7.90
C ARG A 349 1.32 -16.73 9.11
N TYR A 350 1.88 -16.29 10.24
CA TYR A 350 2.15 -17.17 11.38
C TYR A 350 1.16 -17.04 12.56
N ILE A 351 0.34 -15.97 12.59
CA ILE A 351 -0.57 -15.70 13.71
C ILE A 351 -2.04 -15.60 13.26
N LEU A 352 -2.36 -15.05 12.07
CA LEU A 352 -3.75 -14.86 11.62
C LEU A 352 -4.26 -15.89 10.61
N GLY A 353 -3.39 -16.48 9.77
CA GLY A 353 -3.73 -17.57 8.84
C GLY A 353 -3.82 -18.96 9.49
N PHE A 354 -3.85 -19.04 10.82
CA PHE A 354 -3.81 -20.28 11.57
C PHE A 354 -5.19 -20.95 11.63
N GLU A 355 -5.49 -21.82 10.67
CA GLU A 355 -6.48 -22.90 10.89
C GLU A 355 -5.76 -24.04 11.64
N PRO A 356 -6.18 -24.43 12.85
CA PRO A 356 -5.34 -25.21 13.74
C PRO A 356 -5.19 -26.68 13.30
N ASP A 357 -3.98 -27.07 12.91
CA ASP A 357 -3.46 -28.42 13.08
C ASP A 357 -2.44 -28.42 14.24
N TRP A 358 -2.90 -28.83 15.43
CA TRP A 358 -2.17 -28.81 16.70
C TRP A 358 -0.71 -29.37 16.69
N PRO A 359 -0.31 -30.31 15.80
CA PRO A 359 1.09 -30.76 15.70
C PRO A 359 2.06 -29.69 15.14
N SER A 360 1.65 -28.93 14.12
CA SER A 360 2.50 -27.94 13.42
C SER A 360 2.74 -26.69 14.27
N ALA A 361 1.77 -26.33 15.11
CA ALA A 361 1.87 -25.24 16.09
C ALA A 361 2.99 -25.46 17.12
N LYS A 362 3.20 -26.72 17.55
CA LYS A 362 4.26 -27.05 18.51
C LYS A 362 5.66 -26.88 17.92
N GLU A 363 5.84 -27.23 16.65
CA GLU A 363 7.13 -27.09 15.97
C GLU A 363 7.45 -25.62 15.63
N ALA A 364 6.45 -24.83 15.20
CA ALA A 364 6.61 -23.39 15.02
C ALA A 364 6.91 -22.65 16.34
N ALA A 365 6.23 -23.02 17.44
CA ALA A 365 6.48 -22.47 18.76
C ALA A 365 7.90 -22.83 19.26
N LYS A 366 8.34 -24.08 19.08
CA LYS A 366 9.71 -24.52 19.40
C LYS A 366 10.76 -23.76 18.60
N ALA A 367 10.51 -23.47 17.32
CA ALA A 367 11.43 -22.73 16.46
C ALA A 367 11.50 -21.22 16.79
N ALA A 368 10.42 -20.63 17.29
CA ALA A 368 10.35 -19.21 17.67
C ALA A 368 10.91 -18.92 19.07
N LEU A 369 10.78 -19.87 20.00
CA LEU A 369 11.19 -19.72 21.41
C LEU A 369 12.65 -19.26 21.62
N PRO A 370 13.67 -19.84 20.96
CA PRO A 370 15.05 -19.41 21.17
C PRO A 370 15.34 -18.00 20.63
N ARG A 371 14.64 -17.57 19.57
CA ARG A 371 14.79 -16.21 19.01
C ARG A 371 14.15 -15.14 19.91
N LEU A 372 13.01 -15.47 20.51
CA LEU A 372 12.36 -14.63 21.51
C LEU A 372 13.21 -14.53 22.79
N ALA A 373 13.82 -15.64 23.22
CA ALA A 373 14.74 -15.66 24.35
C ALA A 373 16.00 -14.81 24.10
N GLN A 374 16.58 -14.86 22.89
CA GLN A 374 17.71 -14.02 22.49
C GLN A 374 17.35 -12.53 22.48
N ALA A 375 16.19 -12.16 21.93
CA ALA A 375 15.70 -10.78 21.95
C ALA A 375 15.48 -10.27 23.38
N PHE A 376 14.95 -11.13 24.27
CA PHE A 376 14.77 -10.82 25.68
C PHE A 376 16.11 -10.69 26.43
N GLY A 377 17.11 -11.51 26.10
CA GLY A 377 18.47 -11.41 26.66
C GLY A 377 19.18 -10.11 26.29
N VAL A 378 19.05 -9.66 25.02
CA VAL A 378 19.58 -8.37 24.57
C VAL A 378 18.87 -7.19 25.26
N PHE A 379 17.55 -7.28 25.50
CA PHE A 379 16.77 -6.30 26.25
C PHE A 379 17.24 -6.14 27.71
N LEU A 380 17.54 -7.25 28.39
CA LEU A 380 18.11 -7.24 29.73
C LEU A 380 19.48 -6.55 29.78
N LEU A 381 20.36 -6.81 28.81
CA LEU A 381 21.68 -6.17 28.75
C LEU A 381 21.60 -4.64 28.57
N ILE A 382 20.65 -4.15 27.78
CA ILE A 382 20.43 -2.71 27.58
C ILE A 382 19.88 -2.05 28.85
N LEU A 383 18.96 -2.71 29.57
CA LEU A 383 18.44 -2.23 30.85
C LEU A 383 19.54 -2.11 31.93
N VAL A 384 20.45 -3.08 31.99
CA VAL A 384 21.60 -3.03 32.89
C VAL A 384 22.52 -1.86 32.50
N ALA A 385 22.82 -1.68 31.22
CA ALA A 385 23.69 -0.60 30.74
C ALA A 385 23.12 0.82 31.01
N LEU A 386 21.81 1.01 30.87
CA LEU A 386 21.15 2.29 31.12
C LEU A 386 21.07 2.64 32.61
N ASN A 387 20.84 1.65 33.48
CA ASN A 387 20.78 1.85 34.93
C ASN A 387 22.16 1.92 35.61
N ALA A 388 23.24 1.48 34.95
CA ALA A 388 24.60 1.60 35.45
C ALA A 388 25.24 3.00 35.26
N ARG A 389 24.70 3.84 34.35
CA ARG A 389 25.23 5.19 34.03
C ARG A 389 25.38 6.15 35.24
N PRO A 390 24.45 6.21 36.21
CA PRO A 390 24.59 7.09 37.39
C PRO A 390 25.65 6.59 38.37
N ALA A 391 25.81 5.27 38.50
CA ALA A 391 26.83 4.64 39.32
C ALA A 391 28.23 4.88 38.72
N TRP A 392 28.36 4.78 37.39
CA TRP A 392 29.62 5.03 36.67
C TRP A 392 30.05 6.50 36.71
N ARG A 393 29.08 7.45 36.69
CA ARG A 393 29.32 8.88 36.94
C ARG A 393 29.71 9.21 38.38
N LYS A 394 29.30 8.38 39.36
CA LYS A 394 29.71 8.50 40.76
C LYS A 394 31.12 7.97 41.00
N LEU A 395 31.49 6.87 40.33
CA LEU A 395 32.82 6.26 40.44
C LEU A 395 33.93 7.09 39.75
N THR A 396 33.57 7.87 38.72
CA THR A 396 34.50 8.71 37.96
C THR A 396 34.59 10.16 38.48
N ARG A 397 33.74 10.55 39.44
CA ARG A 397 33.84 11.86 40.11
C ARG A 397 34.80 11.77 41.29
N ARG A 398 36.02 12.30 41.12
CA ARG A 398 36.92 12.60 42.24
C ARG A 398 36.21 13.55 43.23
N PRO A 399 36.30 13.33 44.55
CA PRO A 399 35.64 14.21 45.52
C PRO A 399 36.32 15.58 45.50
N ALA A 400 35.54 16.65 45.31
CA ALA A 400 36.01 18.02 45.50
C ALA A 400 35.97 18.38 47.00
N PRO A 401 36.94 19.17 47.52
CA PRO A 401 37.05 19.48 48.95
C PRO A 401 35.86 20.34 49.42
N ARG A 402 35.22 19.93 50.52
CA ARG A 402 34.00 20.56 51.05
C ARG A 402 34.21 21.87 51.81
N GLU A 403 35.44 22.34 52.00
CA GLU A 403 35.74 23.53 52.80
C GLU A 403 35.69 24.87 52.03
N VAL A 404 35.62 24.86 50.70
CA VAL A 404 35.70 26.11 49.90
C VAL A 404 34.32 26.73 49.58
N LEU A 405 33.23 25.97 49.71
CA LEU A 405 31.89 26.42 49.29
C LEU A 405 31.05 27.12 50.37
N SER A 406 31.49 27.13 51.63
CA SER A 406 30.83 27.92 52.69
C SER A 406 31.18 29.42 52.64
N GLN A 407 32.16 29.82 51.81
CA GLN A 407 32.60 31.22 51.67
C GLN A 407 32.01 31.95 50.45
N LEU A 408 31.21 31.29 49.61
CA LEU A 408 30.62 31.92 48.44
C LEU A 408 29.09 32.03 48.60
N GLN A 409 28.65 33.01 49.41
CA GLN A 409 27.31 33.55 49.25
C GLN A 409 27.21 34.23 47.87
N PRO A 410 26.23 33.91 47.02
CA PRO A 410 25.98 34.72 45.83
C PRO A 410 25.39 36.07 46.27
N LYS A 411 26.16 37.15 46.09
CA LYS A 411 25.63 38.52 46.16
C LYS A 411 24.59 38.68 45.06
N THR A 412 23.34 38.92 45.44
CA THR A 412 22.22 39.24 44.55
C THR A 412 22.61 40.41 43.64
N PRO A 413 22.32 40.38 42.33
CA PRO A 413 22.55 41.54 41.47
C PRO A 413 21.67 42.71 41.96
N PRO A 414 22.11 43.97 41.80
CA PRO A 414 21.40 45.12 42.37
C PRO A 414 19.97 45.19 41.81
N GLY A 415 19.01 45.51 42.68
CA GLY A 415 17.56 45.49 42.43
C GLY A 415 17.04 46.06 41.09
N PRO A 416 17.66 47.07 40.45
CA PRO A 416 17.20 47.58 39.17
C PRO A 416 17.31 46.59 38.00
N LEU A 417 18.32 45.71 37.99
CA LEU A 417 18.51 44.74 36.90
C LEU A 417 17.53 43.58 36.97
N LEU A 418 17.13 43.19 38.18
CA LEU A 418 16.15 42.13 38.39
C LEU A 418 14.76 42.58 37.95
N ALA A 419 14.36 43.82 38.29
CA ALA A 419 13.09 44.39 37.84
C ALA A 419 13.02 44.51 36.31
N ARG A 420 14.09 44.95 35.66
CA ARG A 420 14.16 45.08 34.20
C ARG A 420 14.17 43.73 33.47
N TYR A 421 14.75 42.69 34.10
CA TYR A 421 14.66 41.31 33.61
C TYR A 421 13.22 40.79 33.64
N GLU A 422 12.51 41.03 34.74
CA GLU A 422 11.12 40.60 34.90
C GLU A 422 10.18 41.31 33.93
N GLU A 423 10.40 42.61 33.67
CA GLU A 423 9.64 43.37 32.66
C GLU A 423 9.85 42.83 31.24
N LEU A 424 11.09 42.51 30.86
CA LEU A 424 11.40 41.92 29.53
C LEU A 424 10.85 40.50 29.37
N ARG A 425 10.76 39.74 30.47
CA ARG A 425 10.36 38.33 30.44
C ARG A 425 8.85 38.11 30.58
N PHE A 426 8.18 38.99 31.31
CA PHE A 426 6.78 38.81 31.71
C PHE A 426 5.90 40.04 31.43
N GLY A 427 6.41 41.07 30.76
CA GLY A 427 5.63 42.24 30.33
C GLY A 427 4.57 41.89 29.28
N ALA A 428 3.53 42.74 29.19
CA ALA A 428 2.37 42.51 28.32
C ALA A 428 2.65 42.64 26.82
N ARG A 429 3.86 43.07 26.41
CA ARG A 429 4.30 43.15 25.01
C ARG A 429 5.62 42.41 24.82
N GLU A 430 5.82 41.81 23.65
CA GLU A 430 7.11 41.20 23.30
C GLU A 430 8.20 42.29 23.15
N PRO A 431 9.39 42.09 23.76
CA PRO A 431 10.45 43.08 23.70
C PRO A 431 11.19 43.04 22.36
N SER A 432 11.63 44.22 21.92
CA SER A 432 12.43 44.34 20.70
C SER A 432 13.86 43.81 20.91
N LEU A 433 14.48 43.35 19.81
CA LEU A 433 15.87 42.87 19.79
C LEU A 433 16.88 43.90 20.31
N ALA A 434 16.59 45.20 20.17
CA ALA A 434 17.42 46.29 20.68
C ALA A 434 17.35 46.35 22.22
N GLU A 435 16.17 46.21 22.81
CA GLU A 435 15.95 46.19 24.27
C GLU A 435 16.65 45.00 24.94
N VAL A 436 16.53 43.80 24.34
CA VAL A 436 17.20 42.58 24.85
C VAL A 436 18.73 42.72 24.79
N ARG A 437 19.27 43.28 23.71
CA ARG A 437 20.72 43.51 23.57
C ARG A 437 21.25 44.58 24.52
N SER A 438 20.46 45.61 24.81
CA SER A 438 20.79 46.64 25.80
C SER A 438 20.86 46.04 27.21
N PHE A 439 19.87 45.23 27.59
CA PHE A 439 19.85 44.55 28.88
C PHE A 439 21.03 43.58 29.07
N ALA A 440 21.34 42.78 28.03
CA ALA A 440 22.49 41.87 28.08
C ALA A 440 23.83 42.60 28.27
N ARG A 441 23.95 43.83 27.75
CA ARG A 441 25.15 44.66 27.90
C ARG A 441 25.27 45.22 29.31
N GLU A 442 24.20 45.78 29.86
CA GLU A 442 24.16 46.27 31.26
C GLU A 442 24.42 45.17 32.27
N LEU A 443 23.84 43.97 32.07
CA LEU A 443 24.08 42.82 32.95
C LEU A 443 25.56 42.43 32.95
N LYS A 444 26.19 42.41 31.77
CA LYS A 444 27.60 42.08 31.61
C LYS A 444 28.51 43.13 32.27
N GLU A 445 28.18 44.42 32.15
CA GLU A 445 28.91 45.51 32.81
C GLU A 445 28.73 45.49 34.34
N SER A 446 27.54 45.16 34.83
CA SER A 446 27.29 45.05 36.28
C SER A 446 28.00 43.84 36.90
N LEU A 447 28.11 42.72 36.17
CA LEU A 447 28.86 41.55 36.61
C LEU A 447 30.38 41.79 36.56
N ALA A 448 30.85 42.64 35.63
CA ALA A 448 32.26 43.02 35.53
C ALA A 448 32.72 44.02 36.61
N LYS A 449 31.80 44.78 37.22
CA LYS A 449 32.07 45.73 38.31
C LYS A 449 31.86 45.13 39.72
N ALA A 450 31.40 43.89 39.81
CA ALA A 450 31.31 43.19 41.09
C ALA A 450 32.73 42.81 41.54
N PRO A 451 33.17 43.20 42.75
CA PRO A 451 34.53 42.96 43.24
C PRO A 451 34.84 41.48 43.45
#